data_AF-A0A2S6R2H6-F1
#
_entry.id   AF-A0A2S6R2H6-F1
#
_cell.length_a   1.000
_cell.length_b   1.000
_cell.length_c   1.000
_cell.angle_alpha   90.00
_cell.angle_beta   90.00
_cell.angle_gamma   90.00
#
_symmetry.space_group_name_H-M   'P 1'
#
loop_
_entity.id
_entity.type
_entity.pdbx_description
1 polymer ?
#
loop_
_entity_poly.entity_id
_entity_poly.type
_entity_poly.pdbx_seq_one_letter_code
_entity_poly.pdbx_strand_id
1 'polypeptide(L)'
;MARKSSGKFDENSLNKGQLRKLNALRKFLGADIANKAFGEWYEKQAKKPDSAPVDANAALITNTLEPLAKQGKLRIPRGGYLVRRGRGRVIVERARP
;
A
#
# COMPACT_ATOMS: atom_id res chain seq x y z
N MET A 1 28.17 7.25 33.15
CA MET A 1 27.19 6.14 33.19
C MET A 1 26.28 6.27 31.98
N ALA A 2 26.29 5.30 31.06
CA ALA A 2 25.42 5.32 29.89
C ALA A 2 23.98 5.03 30.33
N ARG A 3 23.05 5.96 30.12
CA ARG A 3 21.62 5.70 30.34
C ARG A 3 21.19 4.61 29.37
N LYS A 4 20.85 3.43 29.88
CA LYS A 4 20.19 2.38 29.11
C LYS A 4 18.87 2.95 28.57
N SER A 5 18.81 3.23 27.27
CA SER A 5 17.54 3.53 26.62
C SER A 5 16.71 2.26 26.62
N SER A 6 15.63 2.27 27.41
CA SER A 6 14.60 1.23 27.45
C SER A 6 13.74 1.24 26.19
N GLY A 7 14.37 1.22 25.01
CA GLY A 7 13.71 1.23 23.72
C GLY A 7 13.46 -0.18 23.24
N LYS A 8 12.18 -0.56 23.11
CA LYS A 8 11.69 -1.85 22.59
C LYS A 8 11.94 -2.05 21.08
N PHE A 9 12.86 -1.31 20.47
CA PHE A 9 13.09 -1.26 19.03
C PHE A 9 14.55 -0.90 18.74
N ASP A 10 15.16 -1.57 17.76
CA ASP A 10 16.52 -1.30 17.33
C ASP A 10 16.55 -0.15 16.31
N GLU A 11 17.22 0.95 16.64
CA GLU A 11 17.30 2.14 15.75
C GLU A 11 17.90 1.81 14.37
N ASN A 12 18.83 0.86 14.30
CA ASN A 12 19.48 0.42 13.07
C ASN A 12 18.53 -0.33 12.12
N SER A 13 17.42 -0.86 12.64
CA SER A 13 16.39 -1.56 11.85
C SER A 13 15.29 -0.63 11.32
N LEU A 14 15.30 0.65 11.71
CA LEU A 14 14.27 1.61 11.32
C LEU A 14 14.52 2.18 9.93
N ASN A 15 13.45 2.30 9.14
CA ASN A 15 13.49 3.03 7.88
C ASN A 15 13.67 4.55 8.14
N LYS A 16 14.26 5.26 7.18
CA LYS A 16 14.43 6.73 7.16
C LYS A 16 13.18 7.51 7.58
N GLY A 17 11.99 7.07 7.16
CA GLY A 17 10.72 7.70 7.56
C GLY A 17 10.39 7.51 9.05
N GLN A 18 10.69 6.34 9.59
CA GLN A 18 10.50 6.02 11.02
C GLN A 18 11.51 6.78 11.89
N LEU A 19 12.77 6.87 11.45
CA LEU A 19 13.80 7.67 12.12
C LEU A 19 13.44 9.17 12.19
N ARG A 20 12.88 9.73 11.11
CA ARG A 20 12.39 11.13 11.12
C ARG A 20 11.29 11.36 12.16
N LYS A 21 10.36 10.41 12.30
CA LYS A 21 9.30 10.47 13.31
C LYS A 21 9.85 10.37 14.73
N LEU A 22 10.77 9.44 14.97
CA LEU A 22 11.45 9.30 16.26
C LEU A 22 12.20 10.58 16.65
N ASN A 23 12.96 11.16 15.72
CA ASN A 23 13.70 12.41 15.96
C ASN A 23 12.78 13.60 16.20
N ALA A 24 11.65 13.69 15.50
CA ALA A 24 10.64 14.71 15.77
C ALA A 24 10.06 14.54 17.19
N LEU A 25 9.65 13.33 17.57
CA LEU A 25 9.12 13.06 18.90
C LEU A 25 10.13 13.39 20.00
N ARG A 26 11.41 13.04 19.81
CA ARG A 26 12.48 13.39 20.76
C ARG A 26 12.65 14.89 20.94
N LYS A 27 12.50 15.67 19.87
CA LYS A 27 12.56 17.14 19.93
C LYS A 27 11.39 17.76 20.69
N PHE A 28 10.19 17.19 20.57
CA PHE A 28 8.99 17.77 21.18
C PHE A 28 8.70 17.28 22.60
N LEU A 29 8.98 16.01 22.90
CA LEU A 29 8.55 15.35 24.16
C LEU A 29 9.73 14.95 25.07
N GLY A 30 10.97 15.10 24.59
CA GLY A 30 12.15 14.56 25.27
C GLY A 30 12.35 13.06 25.01
N ALA A 31 13.56 12.58 25.27
CA ALA A 31 14.00 11.24 24.86
C ALA A 31 13.16 10.10 25.46
N ASP A 32 12.83 10.17 26.75
CA ASP A 32 12.22 9.05 27.47
C ASP A 32 10.74 8.84 27.07
N ILE A 33 9.97 9.94 26.98
CA ILE A 33 8.56 9.90 26.56
C ILE A 33 8.46 9.55 25.07
N ALA A 34 9.34 10.12 24.25
CA ALA A 34 9.36 9.84 22.82
C ALA A 34 9.64 8.36 22.52
N ASN A 35 10.60 7.74 23.22
CA ASN A 35 10.94 6.34 23.00
C ASN A 35 9.77 5.43 23.39
N LYS A 36 9.08 5.68 24.52
CA LYS A 36 7.92 4.90 24.92
C LYS A 36 6.77 5.01 23.91
N ALA A 37 6.40 6.23 23.54
CA ALA A 37 5.32 6.50 22.60
C ALA A 37 5.61 5.94 21.20
N PHE A 38 6.87 6.06 20.74
CA PHE A 38 7.30 5.50 19.46
C PHE A 38 7.24 3.97 19.46
N GLY A 39 7.65 3.30 20.54
CA GLY A 39 7.54 1.85 20.66
C GLY A 39 6.11 1.35 20.56
N GLU A 40 5.18 1.97 21.28
CA GLU A 40 3.74 1.63 21.22
C GLU A 40 3.15 1.87 19.82
N TRP A 41 3.57 2.96 19.15
CA TRP A 41 3.17 3.23 17.77
C TRP A 41 3.77 2.23 16.78
N TYR A 42 5.03 1.84 16.95
CA TYR A 42 5.74 0.91 16.08
C TYR A 42 5.12 -0.48 16.12
N GLU A 43 4.79 -1.00 17.31
CA GLU A 43 4.07 -2.28 17.46
C GLU A 43 2.69 -2.25 16.79
N LYS A 44 1.98 -1.12 16.82
CA LYS A 44 0.68 -0.96 16.13
C LYS A 44 0.81 -0.94 14.61
N GLN A 45 1.92 -0.45 14.06
CA GLN A 45 2.16 -0.51 12.62
C GLN A 45 2.52 -1.93 12.16
N ALA A 46 3.36 -2.65 12.91
CA ALA A 46 3.74 -4.03 12.57
C ALA A 46 2.54 -5.00 12.57
N LYS A 47 1.48 -4.69 13.32
CA LYS A 47 0.23 -5.45 13.35
C LYS A 47 -0.74 -5.11 12.20
N LYS A 48 -0.42 -4.14 11.34
CA LYS A 48 -1.19 -3.97 10.10
C LYS A 48 -0.77 -5.08 9.14
N PRO A 49 -1.71 -5.89 8.62
CA PRO A 49 -1.35 -6.94 7.68
C PRO A 49 -0.71 -6.31 6.43
N ASP A 50 0.43 -6.84 6.01
CA ASP A 50 1.16 -6.49 4.78
C ASP A 50 0.33 -6.73 3.51
N SER A 51 -0.85 -7.36 3.62
CA SER A 51 -1.82 -7.35 2.54
C SER A 51 -2.27 -5.90 2.33
N ALA A 52 -1.72 -5.25 1.31
CA ALA A 52 -2.35 -4.11 0.69
C ALA A 52 -3.87 -4.38 0.66
N PRO A 53 -4.71 -3.42 1.10
CA PRO A 53 -6.16 -3.62 1.09
C PRO A 53 -6.53 -4.13 -0.30
N VAL A 54 -7.18 -5.30 -0.35
CA VAL A 54 -7.52 -5.96 -1.61
C VAL A 54 -8.19 -4.91 -2.49
N ASP A 55 -7.52 -4.57 -3.60
CA ASP A 55 -8.04 -3.56 -4.50
C ASP A 55 -9.37 -4.09 -5.05
N ALA A 56 -10.46 -3.45 -4.67
CA ALA A 56 -11.81 -3.84 -5.06
C ALA A 56 -11.94 -3.88 -6.59
N ASN A 57 -11.24 -2.99 -7.30
CA ASN A 57 -11.20 -3.00 -8.75
C ASN A 57 -10.44 -4.22 -9.28
N ALA A 58 -9.30 -4.56 -8.69
CA ALA A 58 -8.54 -5.74 -9.08
C ALA A 58 -9.35 -7.03 -8.86
N ALA A 59 -10.05 -7.15 -7.73
CA ALA A 59 -10.94 -8.27 -7.46
C ALA A 59 -12.09 -8.35 -8.48
N LEU A 60 -12.73 -7.22 -8.80
CA LEU A 60 -13.80 -7.14 -9.78
C LEU A 60 -13.33 -7.50 -11.20
N ILE A 61 -12.17 -6.99 -11.61
CA ILE A 61 -11.55 -7.32 -12.90
C ILE A 61 -11.25 -8.82 -12.97
N THR A 62 -10.68 -9.40 -11.91
CA THR A 62 -10.33 -10.83 -11.88
C THR A 62 -11.60 -11.69 -11.98
N ASN A 63 -12.60 -11.41 -11.16
CA ASN A 63 -13.88 -12.13 -11.15
C ASN A 63 -14.63 -12.05 -12.49
N THR A 64 -14.53 -10.92 -13.19
CA THR A 64 -15.19 -10.74 -14.50
C THR A 64 -14.45 -11.45 -15.64
N LEU A 65 -13.11 -11.50 -15.59
CA LEU A 65 -12.28 -12.13 -16.63
C LEU A 65 -12.16 -13.64 -16.49
N GLU A 66 -12.17 -14.18 -15.27
CA GLU A 66 -12.02 -15.61 -15.00
C GLU A 66 -13.00 -16.53 -15.77
N PRO A 67 -14.33 -16.26 -15.83
CA PRO A 67 -15.25 -17.09 -16.60
C PRO A 67 -14.98 -17.02 -18.11
N LEU A 68 -14.57 -15.86 -18.63
CA LEU A 68 -14.25 -15.69 -20.05
C LEU A 68 -12.96 -16.43 -20.44
N ALA A 69 -11.98 -16.47 -19.52
CA ALA A 69 -10.75 -17.22 -19.67
C ALA A 69 -11.04 -18.74 -19.66
N LYS A 70 -11.85 -19.24 -18.71
CA LYS A 70 -12.25 -20.66 -18.65
C LYS A 70 -12.98 -21.14 -19.90
N GLN A 71 -13.79 -20.27 -20.50
CA GLN A 71 -14.52 -20.57 -21.75
C GLN A 71 -13.65 -20.46 -23.02
N GLY A 72 -12.38 -20.04 -22.91
CA GLY A 72 -11.50 -19.83 -24.07
C GLY A 72 -11.94 -18.68 -24.98
N LYS A 73 -12.89 -17.84 -24.55
CA LYS A 73 -13.44 -16.71 -25.32
C LYS A 73 -12.70 -15.41 -25.05
N LEU A 74 -11.81 -15.39 -24.06
CA LEU A 74 -11.01 -14.22 -23.74
C LEU A 74 -9.96 -13.99 -24.84
N ARG A 75 -10.19 -12.99 -25.69
CA ARG A 75 -9.24 -12.59 -26.73
C ARG A 75 -8.96 -11.10 -26.61
N ILE A 76 -7.77 -10.75 -26.14
CA ILE A 76 -7.27 -9.37 -26.12
C ILE A 76 -6.50 -9.16 -27.44
N PRO A 77 -7.00 -8.32 -28.35
CA PRO A 77 -6.34 -8.08 -29.62
C PRO A 77 -5.02 -7.32 -29.42
N ARG A 78 -4.02 -7.59 -30.27
CA ARG A 78 -2.82 -6.75 -30.35
C ARG A 78 -3.24 -5.33 -30.71
N GLY A 79 -2.75 -4.34 -29.97
CA GLY A 79 -3.17 -2.93 -30.07
C GLY A 79 -4.19 -2.50 -29.02
N GLY A 80 -4.82 -3.42 -28.29
CA GLY A 80 -5.73 -3.09 -27.18
C GLY A 80 -7.09 -2.53 -27.61
N TYR A 81 -7.68 -1.69 -26.76
CA TYR A 81 -8.98 -1.07 -26.97
C TYR A 81 -8.89 0.45 -26.83
N LEU A 82 -9.61 1.16 -27.69
CA LEU A 82 -9.82 2.60 -27.60
C LEU A 82 -11.02 2.86 -26.69
N VAL A 83 -10.79 3.62 -25.61
CA VAL A 83 -11.83 4.02 -24.68
C VAL A 83 -12.14 5.50 -24.89
N ARG A 84 -13.37 5.82 -25.29
CA ARG A 84 -13.83 7.21 -25.44
C ARG A 84 -15.06 7.47 -24.59
N ARG A 85 -15.17 8.69 -24.08
CA ARG A 85 -16.33 9.14 -23.32
C ARG A 85 -17.36 9.78 -24.26
N GLY A 86 -18.52 9.16 -24.38
CA GLY A 86 -19.68 9.74 -25.06
C GLY A 86 -20.56 10.54 -24.10
N ARG A 87 -21.66 11.12 -24.61
CA ARG A 87 -22.66 11.81 -23.80
C ARG A 87 -23.41 10.80 -22.93
N GLY A 88 -22.92 10.60 -21.69
CA GLY A 88 -23.52 9.70 -20.69
C GLY A 88 -23.11 8.22 -20.77
N ARG A 89 -22.13 7.84 -21.60
CA ARG A 89 -21.68 6.44 -21.74
C ARG A 89 -20.19 6.33 -22.07
N VAL A 90 -19.60 5.19 -21.76
CA VAL A 90 -18.24 4.82 -22.19
C VAL A 90 -18.37 3.98 -23.45
N ILE A 91 -17.66 4.34 -24.51
CA ILE A 91 -17.63 3.60 -25.77
C ILE A 91 -16.26 2.95 -25.88
N VAL A 92 -16.25 1.64 -26.05
CA VAL A 92 -15.05 0.82 -26.15
C VAL A 92 -15.01 0.25 -27.56
N GLU A 93 -13.97 0.63 -28.31
CA GLU A 93 -13.75 0.15 -29.67
C GLU A 93 -12.46 -0.65 -29.72
N ARG A 94 -12.41 -1.68 -30.56
CA ARG A 94 -11.18 -2.41 -30.80
C ARG A 94 -10.20 -1.51 -31.55
N ALA A 95 -8.97 -1.39 -31.05
CA ALA A 95 -7.91 -0.75 -31.83
C ALA A 95 -7.69 -1.57 -33.11
N ARG A 96 -7.92 -0.97 -34.27
CA ARG A 96 -7.57 -1.58 -35.55
C ARG A 96 -6.04 -1.53 -35.69
N PRO A 97 -5.41 -2.59 -36.25
CA PRO A 97 -3.98 -2.56 -36.57
C PRO A 97 -3.67 -1.46 -37.58
#